data_AF-A0A517VJR3-F1
#
_entry.id   AF-A0A517VJR3-F1
#
_cell.length_a   1.000
_cell.length_b   1.000
_cell.length_c   1.000
_cell.angle_alpha   90.00
_cell.angle_beta   90.00
_cell.angle_gamma   90.00
#
_symmetry.space_group_name_H-M   'P 1'
#
loop_
_entity.id
_entity.type
_entity.pdbx_description
1 polymer ?
#
loop_
_entity_poly.entity_id
_entity_poly.type
_entity_poly.pdbx_seq_one_letter_code
_entity_poly.pdbx_strand_id
1 'polypeptide(L)' 'MSEQSDSQSNASEEQSSDFLSQSESAAPGILAEFWDFLKHNKKWWLAPIIIALLLIGLLILVSGSAIAPFIYPI' A
#
# COMPACT_ATOMS: atom_id res chain seq x y z
N MET A 1 -57.79 18.60 7.58
CA MET A 1 -56.91 19.04 6.48
C MET A 1 -55.48 19.28 7.01
N SER A 2 -54.91 18.38 7.83
CA SER A 2 -53.64 18.67 8.52
C SER A 2 -52.84 17.44 9.00
N GLU A 3 -53.17 16.21 8.60
CA GLU A 3 -52.53 14.99 9.16
C GLU A 3 -51.49 14.34 8.21
N GLN A 4 -51.13 14.98 7.09
CA GLN A 4 -50.20 14.41 6.09
C GLN A 4 -48.76 14.93 6.16
N SER A 5 -48.45 15.90 7.04
CA SER A 5 -47.12 16.52 7.08
C SER A 5 -46.09 15.79 7.97
N ASP A 6 -46.51 14.88 8.85
CA ASP A 6 -45.61 14.29 9.85
C ASP A 6 -44.89 13.02 9.38
N SER A 7 -45.36 12.37 8.31
CA SER A 7 -44.79 11.10 7.83
C SER A 7 -43.64 11.27 6.81
N GLN A 8 -43.41 12.48 6.31
CA GLN A 8 -42.34 12.74 5.32
C GLN A 8 -40.99 13.12 5.94
N SER A 9 -40.94 13.54 7.21
CA SER A 9 -39.68 13.90 7.88
C SER A 9 -38.85 12.67 8.25
N ASN A 10 -39.49 11.61 8.74
CA ASN A 10 -38.81 10.44 9.31
C ASN A 10 -38.03 9.61 8.27
N ALA A 11 -38.56 9.46 7.05
CA ALA A 11 -37.90 8.71 5.98
C ALA A 11 -36.65 9.42 5.41
N SER A 12 -36.56 10.74 5.57
CA SER A 12 -35.42 11.54 5.10
C SER A 12 -34.28 11.59 6.13
N GLU A 13 -34.59 11.36 7.42
CA GLU A 13 -33.62 11.31 8.52
C GLU A 13 -32.84 9.99 8.54
N GLU A 14 -33.47 8.84 8.28
CA GLU A 14 -32.75 7.56 8.19
C GLU A 14 -31.76 7.54 7.01
N GLN A 15 -32.19 7.98 5.83
CA GLN A 15 -31.34 8.02 4.62
C GLN A 15 -30.14 8.98 4.76
N SER A 16 -30.32 10.09 5.48
CA SER A 16 -29.21 11.00 5.75
C SER A 16 -28.25 10.43 6.81
N SER A 17 -28.73 9.68 7.80
CA SER A 17 -27.90 9.01 8.80
C SER A 17 -27.05 7.86 8.21
N ASP A 18 -27.62 7.09 7.29
CA ASP A 18 -26.95 6.00 6.58
C ASP A 18 -25.86 6.53 5.65
N PHE A 19 -26.12 7.67 4.98
CA PHE A 19 -25.16 8.35 4.12
C PHE A 19 -23.98 8.96 4.89
N LEU A 20 -24.24 9.54 6.06
CA LEU A 20 -23.20 10.11 6.93
C LEU A 20 -22.28 9.00 7.47
N SER A 21 -22.84 7.85 7.86
CA SER A 21 -22.09 6.70 8.38
C SER A 21 -21.15 6.07 7.35
N GLN A 22 -21.55 6.07 6.07
CA GLN A 22 -20.72 5.53 4.98
C GLN A 22 -19.50 6.42 4.69
N SER A 23 -19.59 7.73 4.95
CA SER A 23 -18.54 8.72 4.66
C SER A 23 -17.41 8.77 5.70
N GLU A 24 -17.64 8.23 6.90
CA GLU A 24 -16.65 8.13 7.99
C GLU A 24 -15.79 6.85 7.88
N SER A 25 -15.97 6.06 6.83
CA SER A 25 -15.03 4.99 6.51
C SER A 25 -13.68 5.63 6.17
N ALA A 26 -12.75 5.59 7.13
CA ALA A 26 -11.42 6.14 6.99
C ALA A 26 -10.80 5.66 5.68
N ALA A 27 -10.68 6.58 4.72
CA ALA A 27 -10.10 6.26 3.43
C ALA A 27 -8.70 5.68 3.70
N PRO A 28 -8.40 4.47 3.20
CA PRO A 28 -7.06 3.90 3.36
C PRO A 28 -6.07 4.93 2.82
N GLY A 29 -5.10 5.32 3.65
CA GLY A 29 -4.14 6.33 3.25
C GLY A 29 -3.38 5.89 1.99
N ILE A 30 -2.91 6.85 1.19
CA ILE A 30 -2.17 6.60 -0.06
C ILE A 30 -1.04 5.58 0.12
N LEU A 31 -0.36 5.57 1.28
CA LEU A 31 0.68 4.59 1.60
C LEU A 31 0.13 3.16 1.76
N ALA A 32 -1.05 3.00 2.36
CA ALA A 32 -1.69 1.70 2.53
C ALA A 32 -2.18 1.16 1.17
N GLU A 33 -2.80 2.01 0.36
CA GLU A 33 -3.19 1.66 -1.02
C GLU A 33 -1.97 1.33 -1.88
N PHE A 34 -0.89 2.08 -1.77
CA PHE A 34 0.37 1.80 -2.47
C PHE A 34 0.97 0.46 -2.04
N TRP A 35 0.96 0.14 -0.75
CA TRP A 35 1.44 -1.13 -0.23
C TRP A 35 0.56 -2.31 -0.70
N ASP A 36 -0.76 -2.12 -0.73
CA ASP A 36 -1.69 -3.11 -1.27
C ASP A 36 -1.43 -3.32 -2.77
N PHE A 37 -1.29 -2.24 -3.54
CA PHE A 37 -0.86 -2.29 -4.95
C PHE A 37 0.46 -3.05 -5.11
N LEU A 38 1.46 -2.79 -4.28
CA LEU A 38 2.75 -3.49 -4.35
C LEU A 38 2.61 -4.99 -4.09
N LYS A 39 1.74 -5.39 -3.14
CA LYS A 39 1.40 -6.81 -2.89
C LYS A 39 0.59 -7.41 -4.03
N HIS A 40 -0.33 -6.65 -4.62
CA HIS A 40 -1.20 -7.08 -5.71
C HIS A 40 -0.46 -7.30 -7.03
N ASN A 41 0.62 -6.55 -7.28
CA ASN A 41 1.45 -6.62 -8.50
C ASN A 41 2.30 -7.89 -8.64
N LYS A 42 1.95 -8.95 -7.92
CA LYS A 42 2.55 -10.28 -7.89
C LYS A 42 4.03 -10.25 -7.52
N LYS A 43 4.34 -11.01 -6.46
CA LYS A 43 5.70 -11.31 -5.97
C LYS A 43 6.68 -11.69 -7.10
N TRP A 44 6.21 -12.18 -8.24
CA TRP A 44 7.00 -12.48 -9.44
C TRP A 44 7.69 -11.27 -10.09
N TRP A 45 7.16 -10.05 -9.98
CA TRP A 45 7.81 -8.85 -10.54
C TRP A 45 8.75 -8.17 -9.54
N LEU A 46 8.41 -8.25 -8.24
CA LEU A 46 9.26 -7.73 -7.16
C LEU A 46 10.44 -8.67 -6.85
N ALA A 47 10.25 -9.98 -6.99
CA ALA A 47 11.28 -10.99 -6.75
C ALA A 47 12.59 -10.74 -7.54
N PRO A 48 12.59 -10.50 -8.87
CA PRO A 48 13.83 -10.25 -9.60
C PRO A 48 14.55 -8.98 -9.11
N ILE A 49 13.83 -7.94 -8.72
CA ILE A 49 14.41 -6.71 -8.16
C ILE A 49 15.09 -6.99 -6.83
N ILE A 50 14.40 -7.68 -5.92
CA ILE A 50 14.95 -8.03 -4.60
C ILE A 50 16.16 -8.96 -4.74
N ILE A 51 16.11 -9.94 -5.64
CA ILE A 51 17.23 -10.84 -5.92
C ILE A 51 18.43 -10.04 -6.45
N ALA A 52 18.23 -9.12 -7.41
CA ALA A 52 19.30 -8.28 -7.93
C ALA A 52 19.95 -7.42 -6.82
N LEU A 53 19.14 -6.79 -5.96
CA LEU A 53 19.65 -6.02 -4.83
C LEU A 53 20.45 -6.88 -3.84
N LEU A 54 19.97 -8.09 -3.53
CA LEU A 54 20.70 -9.04 -2.70
C LEU A 54 22.03 -9.47 -3.33
N LEU A 55 22.03 -9.78 -4.63
CA LEU A 55 23.24 -10.16 -5.37
C LEU A 55 24.26 -9.02 -5.39
N ILE A 56 23.82 -7.78 -5.62
CA ILE A 56 24.69 -6.60 -5.58
C ILE A 56 25.24 -6.38 -4.17
N GLY A 57 24.40 -6.46 -3.13
CA GLY A 57 24.84 -6.36 -1.74
C GLY A 57 25.86 -7.43 -1.36
N LEU A 58 25.62 -8.67 -1.79
CA LEU A 58 26.55 -9.78 -1.61
C LEU A 58 27.86 -9.53 -2.37
N LEU A 59 27.78 -9.04 -3.60
CA LEU A 59 28.96 -8.74 -4.42
C LEU A 59 29.80 -7.64 -3.78
N ILE A 60 29.18 -6.61 -3.20
CA ILE A 60 29.88 -5.56 -2.44
C ILE A 60 30.59 -6.16 -1.21
N LEU A 61 29.91 -7.03 -0.47
CA LEU A 61 30.48 -7.69 0.71
C LEU A 61 31.69 -8.57 0.34
N VAL A 62 31.60 -9.34 -0.74
CA VAL A 62 32.69 -10.18 -1.25
C VAL A 62 33.82 -9.34 -1.84
N SER A 63 33.49 -8.28 -2.58
CA SER A 63 34.46 -7.35 -3.19
C SER A 63 35.35 -6.68 -2.14
N GLY A 64 34.80 -6.28 -0.99
CA GLY A 64 35.58 -5.72 0.11
C GLY A 64 36.45 -6.72 0.87
N SER A 65 36.17 -8.04 0.77
CA SER A 65 36.78 -9.05 1.65
C SER A 65 38.03 -9.74 1.11
N ALA A 66 38.32 -9.77 -0.20
CA ALA A 66 39.38 -10.67 -0.67
C ALA A 66 40.05 -10.36 -2.04
N ILE A 67 39.73 -9.28 -2.74
CA ILE A 67 40.26 -9.07 -4.11
C ILE A 67 41.30 -7.92 -4.18
N ALA A 68 41.44 -7.13 -3.11
CA ALA A 68 42.40 -6.03 -3.03
C ALA A 68 43.89 -6.43 -3.17
N PRO A 69 44.38 -7.61 -2.70
CA PRO A 69 45.80 -7.96 -2.82
C PRO A 69 46.16 -8.79 -4.06
N PHE A 70 45.20 -9.10 -4.96
CA PHE A 70 45.47 -9.95 -6.14
C PHE A 70 45.28 -9.24 -7.49
N ILE A 71 44.83 -7.98 -7.50
CA ILE A 71 44.66 -7.20 -8.73
C ILE A 71 45.96 -6.50 -9.20
N TYR A 72 47.02 -6.54 -8.40
CA TYR A 72 48.39 -6.28 -8.83
C TYR A 72 49.33 -7.21 -8.04
N PRO A 73 49.95 -8.22 -8.67
CA PRO A 73 51.21 -8.67 -8.16
C PRO A 73 52.19 -7.51 -8.32
N ILE A 74 52.84 -7.14 -7.22
CA ILE A 74 54.12 -6.42 -7.23
C ILE A 74 55.11 -7.15 -8.14
#